data_AF-A0A9Q3GX33-F1
#
_entry.id   AF-A0A9Q3GX33-F1
#
_cell.length_a   1.000
_cell.length_b   1.000
_cell.length_c   1.000
_cell.angle_alpha   90.00
_cell.angle_beta   90.00
_cell.angle_gamma   90.00
#
_symmetry.space_group_name_H-M   'P 1'
#
loop_
_entity.id
_entity.type
_entity.pdbx_description
1 polymer ?
#
loop_
_entity_poly.entity_id
_entity_poly.type
_entity_poly.pdbx_seq_one_letter_code
_entity_poly.pdbx_strand_id
1 'polypeptide(L)'
;MSNQLSEAQIKPELYPKMRQELINVLYKHKSAFASDNYPFGSIRRHEVAITLKSDRPYTPILRRPAYPESPMAREVLEKHIQESI
;
A
#
# COMPACT_ATOMS: atom_id res chain seq x y z
N MET A 1 20.29 14.37 -4.53
CA MET A 1 19.97 12.95 -4.78
C MET A 1 19.17 12.45 -3.59
N SER A 2 18.03 11.81 -3.81
CA SER A 2 17.11 11.36 -2.76
C SER A 2 17.77 10.35 -1.82
N ASN A 3 17.92 10.69 -0.54
CA ASN A 3 18.56 9.86 0.50
C ASN A 3 17.82 8.54 0.85
N GLN A 4 16.84 8.09 0.06
CA GLN A 4 16.02 6.92 0.40
C GLN A 4 16.82 5.60 0.47
N LEU A 5 17.95 5.51 -0.24
CA LEU A 5 18.81 4.32 -0.19
C LEU A 5 19.95 4.44 0.84
N SER A 6 20.09 5.55 1.58
CA SER A 6 21.13 5.64 2.62
C SER A 6 20.82 4.76 3.83
N GLU A 7 19.54 4.50 4.07
CA GLU A 7 19.06 3.59 5.12
C GLU A 7 18.84 2.15 4.62
N ALA A 8 19.11 1.90 3.33
CA ALA A 8 18.90 0.58 2.75
C ALA A 8 19.89 -0.45 3.31
N GLN A 9 19.37 -1.55 3.84
CA GLN A 9 20.16 -2.69 4.29
C GLN A 9 20.60 -3.54 3.10
N ILE A 10 21.72 -3.16 2.48
CA ILE A 10 22.37 -3.97 1.44
C ILE A 10 23.34 -4.93 2.13
N LYS A 11 23.29 -6.22 1.77
CA LYS A 11 24.20 -7.23 2.34
C LYS A 11 25.66 -6.81 2.17
N PRO A 12 26.50 -6.94 3.22
CA PRO A 12 27.90 -6.53 3.19
C PRO A 12 28.77 -7.42 2.31
N GLU A 13 28.30 -8.64 1.99
CA GLU A 13 28.97 -9.63 1.13
C GLU A 13 29.03 -9.20 -0.35
N LEU A 14 28.32 -8.13 -0.72
CA LEU A 14 28.24 -7.66 -2.09
C LEU A 14 29.48 -6.84 -2.46
N TYR A 15 30.17 -7.22 -3.54
CA TYR A 15 31.34 -6.47 -4.02
C TYR A 15 30.98 -5.00 -4.30
N PRO A 16 31.91 -4.05 -4.08
CA PRO A 16 31.65 -2.62 -4.28
C PRO A 16 31.07 -2.27 -5.66
N LYS A 17 31.53 -2.96 -6.70
CA LYS A 17 31.02 -2.80 -8.08
C LYS A 17 29.56 -3.23 -8.22
N MET A 18 29.22 -4.41 -7.69
CA MET A 18 27.85 -4.94 -7.72
C MET A 18 26.89 -4.07 -6.91
N ARG A 19 27.36 -3.50 -5.79
CA ARG A 19 26.56 -2.55 -5.00
C ARG A 19 26.22 -1.30 -5.80
N GLN A 20 27.20 -0.76 -6.52
CA GLN A 20 26.97 0.41 -7.37
C GLN A 20 25.99 0.08 -8.52
N GLU A 21 26.15 -1.08 -9.15
CA GLU A 21 25.24 -1.57 -10.21
C GLU A 21 23.81 -1.75 -9.69
N LEU A 22 23.64 -2.36 -8.51
CA LEU A 22 22.34 -2.53 -7.87
C LEU A 22 21.67 -1.17 -7.63
N ILE A 23 22.38 -0.21 -7.05
CA ILE A 23 21.86 1.14 -6.80
C ILE A 23 21.45 1.80 -8.12
N ASN A 24 22.27 1.68 -9.17
CA ASN A 24 21.95 2.22 -10.49
C ASN A 24 20.67 1.60 -11.07
N VAL A 25 20.47 0.29 -10.94
CA VAL A 25 19.26 -0.40 -11.39
C VAL A 25 18.04 0.06 -10.62
N LEU A 26 18.12 0.15 -9.28
CA LEU A 26 17.02 0.62 -8.44
C LEU A 26 16.60 2.04 -8.79
N TYR A 27 17.56 2.95 -9.00
CA TYR A 27 17.25 4.31 -9.44
C TYR A 27 16.69 4.38 -10.86
N LYS A 28 17.22 3.58 -11.78
CA LYS A 28 16.73 3.48 -13.15
C LYS A 28 15.25 3.07 -13.18
N HIS A 29 14.85 2.17 -12.29
CA HIS A 29 13.49 1.66 -12.19
C HIS A 29 12.67 2.24 -11.03
N LYS A 30 13.07 3.40 -10.47
CA LYS A 30 12.43 4.00 -9.28
C LYS A 30 10.91 4.15 -9.38
N SER A 31 10.38 4.38 -10.58
CA SER A 31 8.95 4.55 -10.84
C SER A 31 8.15 3.25 -10.80
N ALA A 32 8.82 2.10 -10.85
CA ALA A 32 8.19 0.79 -10.71
C ALA A 32 7.99 0.40 -9.23
N PHE A 33 8.60 1.12 -8.30
CA PHE A 33 8.48 0.88 -6.87
C PHE A 33 7.47 1.85 -6.25
N ALA A 34 6.75 1.38 -5.23
CA ALA A 34 5.95 2.27 -4.42
C ALA A 34 6.86 3.22 -3.62
N SER A 35 6.42 4.45 -3.46
CA SER A 35 7.05 5.46 -2.61
C SER A 35 5.98 6.20 -1.83
N ASP A 36 6.36 6.96 -0.81
CA ASP A 36 5.41 7.74 0.00
C ASP A 36 4.55 8.69 -0.86
N ASN A 37 5.13 9.21 -1.95
CA ASN A 37 4.43 10.08 -2.91
C ASN A 37 3.61 9.30 -3.96
N TYR A 38 3.95 8.03 -4.19
CA TYR A 38 3.33 7.16 -5.20
C TYR A 38 3.07 5.78 -4.60
N PRO A 39 2.04 5.64 -3.74
CA PRO A 39 1.73 4.37 -3.11
C PRO A 39 1.23 3.35 -4.14
N PHE A 40 1.36 2.08 -3.78
CA PHE A 40 0.88 0.95 -4.58
C PHE A 40 -0.61 1.12 -4.91
N GLY A 41 -1.02 0.79 -6.13
CA GLY A 41 -2.44 0.85 -6.51
C GLY A 41 -2.96 2.21 -6.96
N SER A 42 -2.10 3.21 -7.16
CA SER A 42 -2.44 4.49 -7.81
C SER A 42 -2.71 4.37 -9.34
N ILE A 43 -3.20 3.19 -9.78
CA ILE A 43 -3.67 2.94 -11.14
C ILE A 43 -5.00 3.69 -11.31
N ARG A 44 -4.92 4.88 -11.88
CA ARG A 44 -6.10 5.64 -12.28
C ARG A 44 -6.81 4.84 -13.38
N ARG A 45 -8.09 4.50 -13.17
CA ARG A 45 -9.04 3.90 -14.15
C ARG A 45 -9.15 2.37 -14.25
N HIS A 46 -8.95 1.64 -13.16
CA HIS A 46 -9.47 0.26 -13.09
C HIS A 46 -10.80 0.24 -12.32
N GLU A 47 -11.83 0.84 -12.91
CA GLU A 47 -13.16 0.83 -12.31
C GLU A 47 -13.75 -0.58 -12.41
N VAL A 48 -14.01 -1.19 -11.26
CA VAL A 48 -14.62 -2.51 -11.18
C VAL A 48 -16.14 -2.33 -11.11
N ALA A 49 -16.85 -2.82 -12.12
CA ALA A 49 -18.31 -2.88 -12.08
C ALA A 49 -18.76 -4.06 -11.22
N ILE A 50 -19.30 -3.79 -10.03
CA ILE A 50 -19.85 -4.82 -9.14
C ILE A 50 -21.37 -4.87 -9.34
N THR A 51 -21.86 -5.91 -10.02
CA THR A 51 -23.30 -6.16 -10.21
C THR A 51 -23.83 -7.05 -9.09
N LEU A 52 -24.86 -6.59 -8.39
CA LEU A 52 -25.55 -7.39 -7.37
C LEU A 52 -26.49 -8.40 -8.04
N LYS A 53 -26.56 -9.61 -7.47
CA LYS A 53 -27.49 -10.65 -7.93
C LYS A 53 -28.91 -10.49 -7.38
N SER A 54 -29.12 -9.51 -6.50
CA SER A 54 -30.39 -9.27 -5.83
C SER A 54 -30.80 -7.82 -5.93
N ASP A 55 -32.10 -7.61 -6.11
CA ASP A 55 -32.72 -6.30 -6.12
C ASP A 55 -33.18 -5.88 -4.72
N ARG A 56 -33.47 -4.59 -4.55
CA ARG A 56 -34.04 -4.08 -3.30
C ARG A 56 -35.45 -4.63 -3.09
N PRO A 57 -35.87 -4.92 -1.84
CA PRO A 57 -35.16 -4.65 -0.58
C PRO A 57 -34.10 -5.71 -0.24
N TYR A 58 -32.91 -5.25 0.13
CA TYR A 58 -31.80 -6.13 0.52
C TYR A 58 -32.13 -6.90 1.80
N THR A 59 -31.66 -8.15 1.85
CA THR A 59 -31.82 -9.04 3.01
C THR A 59 -31.25 -8.42 4.29
N PRO A 60 -31.90 -8.57 5.47
CA PRO A 60 -31.44 -7.99 6.73
C PRO A 60 -30.00 -8.33 7.13
N ILE A 61 -29.49 -9.48 6.67
CA ILE A 61 -28.10 -9.90 6.87
C ILE A 61 -27.06 -8.92 6.31
N LEU A 62 -27.44 -8.12 5.30
CA LEU A 62 -26.58 -7.07 4.72
C LEU A 62 -26.59 -5.77 5.54
N ARG A 63 -27.45 -5.66 6.57
CA ARG A 63 -27.58 -4.49 7.44
C ARG A 63 -27.05 -4.74 8.86
N ARG A 64 -26.04 -5.61 9.00
CA ARG A 64 -25.45 -5.89 10.31
C ARG A 64 -24.63 -4.69 10.79
N PRO A 65 -24.76 -4.28 12.06
CA PRO A 65 -23.85 -3.28 12.62
C PRO A 65 -22.43 -3.85 12.63
N ALA A 66 -21.44 -2.96 12.62
CA ALA A 66 -20.06 -3.34 12.86
C ALA A 66 -19.95 -4.02 14.23
N TYR A 67 -19.09 -5.04 14.33
CA TYR A 67 -18.80 -5.66 15.61
C TYR A 67 -18.05 -4.66 16.50
N PRO A 68 -18.26 -4.68 17.83
CA PRO A 68 -17.53 -3.82 18.74
C PRO A 68 -16.05 -4.18 18.70
N GLU A 69 -15.21 -3.16 18.60
CA GLU A 69 -13.75 -3.27 18.57
C GLU A 69 -13.14 -2.86 19.91
N SER A 70 -11.93 -3.34 20.20
CA SER A 70 -11.20 -2.93 21.40
C SER A 70 -10.66 -1.50 21.22
N PRO A 71 -10.45 -0.74 22.32
CA PRO A 71 -9.90 0.62 22.23
C PRO A 71 -8.55 0.68 21.48
N MET A 72 -7.69 -0.30 21.71
CA MET A 72 -6.40 -0.41 21.02
C MET A 72 -6.55 -0.70 19.53
N ALA A 73 -7.48 -1.60 19.16
CA ALA A 73 -7.75 -1.89 17.75
C ALA A 73 -8.28 -0.65 17.04
N ARG A 74 -9.17 0.10 17.70
CA ARG A 74 -9.73 1.34 17.19
C ARG A 74 -8.67 2.39 16.88
N GLU A 75 -7.75 2.67 17.81
CA GLU A 75 -6.68 3.65 17.60
C GLU A 75 -5.78 3.27 16.41
N VAL A 76 -5.47 1.99 16.24
CA VAL A 76 -4.67 1.51 15.10
C VAL A 76 -5.44 1.67 13.80
N LEU A 77 -6.72 1.30 13.78
CA LEU A 77 -7.58 1.43 12.60
C LEU A 77 -7.78 2.88 12.20
N GLU A 78 -8.00 3.79 13.17
CA GLU A 78 -8.17 5.23 12.92
C GLU A 78 -6.94 5.82 12.20
N LYS A 79 -5.71 5.43 12.59
CA LYS A 79 -4.48 5.85 11.89
C LYS A 79 -4.45 5.40 10.43
N HIS A 80 -4.72 4.11 10.18
CA HIS A 80 -4.68 3.56 8.81
C HIS A 80 -5.80 4.13 7.93
N ILE A 81 -6.97 4.39 8.50
CA ILE A 81 -8.08 5.04 7.80
C ILE A 81 -7.66 6.46 7.38
N GLN A 82 -7.05 7.22 8.27
CA GLN A 82 -6.58 8.58 7.97
C GLN A 82 -5.48 8.62 6.90
N GLU A 83 -4.64 7.58 6.81
CA GLU A 83 -3.64 7.45 5.73
C GLU A 83 -4.26 7.05 4.38
N SER A 84 -5.46 6.46 4.39
CA SER A 84 -6.13 5.92 3.19
C SER A 84 -7.19 6.85 2.58
N ILE A 85 -7.54 7.95 3.26
CA ILE A 85 -8.50 8.98 2.81
C ILE A 85 -7.74 10.18 2.25
#